data_AF-A0A9E7CKB6-F1
#
_entry.id   AF-A0A9E7CKB6-F1
#
_cell.length_a   1.000
_cell.length_b   1.000
_cell.length_c   1.000
_cell.angle_alpha   90.00
_cell.angle_beta   90.00
_cell.angle_gamma   90.00
#
_symmetry.space_group_name_H-M   'P 1'
#
loop_
_entity.id
_entity.type
_entity.pdbx_description
1 polymer ?
#
loop_
_entity_poly.entity_id
_entity_poly.type
_entity_poly.pdbx_seq_one_letter_code
_entity_poly.pdbx_strand_id
1 'polypeptide(L)' 'MKKHGIAASQGYFKTPEEMLIAASLIEKETFVKTERAVIAGVIVNRLKKGVRLQIDPSVIYGMTKTGLLGRPLNRQDLKK' A
#
# COMPACT_ATOMS: atom_id res chain seq x y z
N MET A 1 10.47 15.17 34.69
CA MET A 1 10.92 14.51 33.43
C MET A 1 10.11 15.07 32.28
N LYS A 2 10.74 15.93 31.45
CA LYS A 2 10.06 16.67 30.38
C LYS A 2 9.81 15.72 29.20
N LYS A 3 8.55 15.34 28.99
CA LYS A 3 8.08 14.68 27.77
C LYS A 3 8.37 15.62 26.61
N HIS A 4 9.45 15.38 25.89
CA HIS A 4 9.74 16.12 24.67
C HIS A 4 8.66 15.76 23.66
N GLY A 5 7.81 16.75 23.38
CA GLY A 5 6.79 16.67 22.36
C GLY A 5 7.45 16.39 21.02
N ILE A 6 7.06 15.27 20.43
CA ILE A 6 7.03 15.12 18.98
C ILE A 6 5.55 15.03 18.65
N ALA A 7 4.90 16.19 18.55
CA ALA A 7 3.60 16.29 17.91
C ALA A 7 3.81 16.15 16.39
N ALA A 8 4.08 14.91 15.95
CA ALA A 8 3.94 14.52 14.55
C ALA A 8 2.71 13.60 14.50
N SER A 9 1.65 14.10 13.88
CA SER A 9 0.41 13.42 13.50
C SER A 9 0.29 11.94 13.89
N GLN A 10 -0.74 11.58 14.64
CA GLN A 10 -1.23 10.19 14.69
C GLN A 10 -1.27 9.66 13.24
N GLY A 11 -0.35 8.75 12.89
CA GLY A 11 -0.24 8.20 11.56
C GLY A 11 -1.57 7.58 11.15
N TYR A 12 -1.87 7.59 9.85
CA TYR A 12 -3.07 6.93 9.36
C TYR A 12 -3.06 5.44 9.75
N PHE A 13 -1.89 4.81 9.63
CA PHE A 13 -1.62 3.44 10.06
C PHE A 13 -1.47 3.36 11.58
N LYS A 14 -2.14 2.37 12.18
CA LYS A 14 -2.21 2.14 13.63
C LYS A 14 -1.11 1.21 14.12
N THR A 15 -0.56 0.40 13.23
CA THR A 15 0.50 -0.55 13.56
C THR A 15 1.70 -0.39 12.60
N PRO A 16 2.91 -0.76 13.04
CA PRO A 16 4.06 -0.86 12.15
C PRO A 16 3.83 -1.83 10.98
N GLU A 17 3.04 -2.89 11.21
CA GLU A 17 2.68 -3.86 10.18
C GLU A 17 1.85 -3.23 9.06
N GLU A 18 0.82 -2.44 9.39
CA GLU A 18 0.03 -1.72 8.39
C GLU A 18 0.89 -0.75 7.57
N MET A 19 1.83 -0.07 8.22
CA MET A 19 2.79 0.81 7.55
C MET A 19 3.71 0.02 6.61
N LEU A 20 4.20 -1.14 7.04
CA LEU A 20 5.05 -2.01 6.23
C LEU A 20 4.30 -2.57 5.02
N ILE A 21 3.04 -2.99 5.20
CA ILE A 21 2.18 -3.44 4.10
C ILE A 21 2.00 -2.30 3.09
N ALA A 22 1.64 -1.10 3.54
CA ALA A 22 1.49 0.05 2.64
C ALA A 22 2.79 0.40 1.91
N ALA A 23 3.94 0.35 2.59
CA ALA A 23 5.24 0.56 1.98
C ALA A 23 5.55 -0.47 0.88
N SER A 24 5.26 -1.75 1.11
CA SER A 24 5.47 -2.81 0.12
C SER A 24 4.59 -2.64 -1.13
N LEU A 25 3.36 -2.14 -0.96
CA LEU A 25 2.47 -1.83 -2.09
C LEU A 25 3.03 -0.67 -2.92
N ILE A 26 3.51 0.40 -2.27
CA ILE A 26 4.11 1.56 -2.97
C ILE A 26 5.35 1.13 -3.76
N GLU A 27 6.21 0.32 -3.15
CA GLU A 27 7.45 -0.15 -3.78
C GLU A 27 7.18 -1.02 -5.01
N LYS A 28 6.14 -1.86 -4.97
CA LYS A 28 5.76 -2.71 -6.09
C LYS A 28 5.04 -1.96 -7.22
N GLU A 29 4.47 -0.80 -6.94
CA GLU A 29 3.76 0.02 -7.93
C GLU A 29 4.73 0.86 -8.79
N THR A 30 5.83 1.34 -8.21
CA THR A 30 6.82 2.14 -8.95
C THR A 30 8.24 1.98 -8.43
N PHE A 31 9.19 1.92 -9.36
CA PHE A 31 10.61 2.07 -9.06
C PHE A 31 11.07 3.53 -9.03
N VAL A 32 10.21 4.47 -9.44
CA VAL A 32 10.52 5.91 -9.53
C VAL A 32 10.32 6.56 -8.16
N LYS A 33 11.42 6.98 -7.52
CA LYS A 33 11.40 7.54 -6.16
C LYS A 33 10.49 8.76 -6.01
N THR A 34 10.42 9.61 -7.03
CA THR A 34 9.62 10.85 -7.02
C THR A 34 8.11 10.60 -7.06
N GLU A 35 7.66 9.46 -7.58
CA GLU A 35 6.24 9.09 -7.64
C GLU A 35 5.72 8.52 -6.32
N ARG A 36 6.60 7.99 -5.47
CA ARG A 36 6.24 7.29 -4.23
C ARG A 36 5.39 8.14 -3.29
N ALA A 37 5.69 9.43 -3.15
CA ALA A 37 4.93 10.34 -2.29
C ALA A 37 3.48 10.51 -2.79
N VAL A 38 3.29 10.61 -4.11
CA VAL A 38 1.97 10.74 -4.74
C VAL A 38 1.17 9.46 -4.54
N ILE A 39 1.77 8.29 -4.82
CA ILE A 39 1.13 6.98 -4.65
C ILE A 39 0.75 6.75 -3.19
N ALA A 40 1.63 7.07 -2.24
CA ALA A 40 1.34 6.99 -0.81
C ALA A 40 0.13 7.86 -0.41
N GLY A 41 0.06 9.09 -0.93
CA GLY A 41 -1.08 9.98 -0.72
C GLY A 41 -2.39 9.39 -1.25
N VAL A 42 -2.36 8.77 -2.44
CA VAL A 42 -3.53 8.11 -3.03
C VAL A 42 -4.00 6.92 -2.19
N ILE A 43 -3.07 6.08 -1.71
CA ILE A 43 -3.39 4.94 -0.83
C ILE A 43 -4.09 5.44 0.43
N VAL A 44 -3.50 6.40 1.14
CA VAL A 44 -4.08 6.97 2.38
C VAL A 44 -5.45 7.59 2.10
N ASN A 45 -5.61 8.32 0.99
CA ASN A 45 -6.88 8.93 0.64
C ASN A 45 -7.98 7.90 0.35
N ARG A 46 -7.64 6.77 -0.30
CA ARG A 46 -8.60 5.68 -0.53
C ARG A 46 -8.99 4.98 0.75
N LEU A 47 -8.02 4.67 1.62
CA LEU A 47 -8.29 4.07 2.92
C LEU A 47 -9.18 4.98 3.78
N LYS A 48 -8.90 6.29 3.84
CA LYS A 48 -9.73 7.28 4.55
C LYS A 48 -11.18 7.30 4.06
N LYS A 49 -11.39 7.07 2.76
CA LYS A 49 -12.72 7.01 2.14
C LYS A 49 -13.39 5.65 2.28
N GLY A 50 -12.72 4.65 2.86
CA GLY A 50 -13.25 3.28 2.97
C GLY A 50 -13.45 2.59 1.62
N VAL A 51 -12.75 3.00 0.56
CA VAL A 51 -12.86 2.39 -0.77
C VAL A 51 -11.70 1.42 -1.03
N ARG A 52 -11.94 0.44 -1.92
CA ARG A 52 -10.91 -0.54 -2.32
C ARG A 52 -9.69 0.18 -2.93
N LEU A 53 -8.49 -0.31 -2.63
CA LEU A 53 -7.24 0.24 -3.16
C LEU A 53 -7.04 -0.06 -4.65
N GLN A 54 -7.47 -1.25 -5.09
CA GLN A 54 -7.34 -1.74 -6.48
C GLN A 54 -5.88 -1.72 -6.97
N ILE A 55 -4.99 -2.36 -6.21
CA ILE A 55 -3.55 -2.44 -6.49
C ILE A 55 -3.21 -3.85 -6.96
N ASP A 56 -2.72 -3.99 -8.19
CA ASP A 56 -2.41 -5.28 -8.83
C ASP A 56 -1.46 -6.17 -8.00
N PRO A 57 -0.35 -5.67 -7.43
CA PRO A 57 0.49 -6.42 -6.50
C PRO A 57 -0.27 -7.13 -5.36
N SER A 58 -1.35 -6.52 -4.85
CA SER A 58 -2.16 -7.15 -3.79
C SER A 58 -2.99 -8.33 -4.30
N VAL A 59 -3.49 -8.26 -5.54
CA VAL A 59 -4.22 -9.35 -6.19
C VAL A 59 -3.27 -10.52 -6.45
N ILE A 60 -2.09 -10.23 -7.01
CA ILE A 60 -1.05 -11.24 -7.26
C ILE A 60 -0.67 -11.95 -5.96
N TYR A 61 -0.38 -11.18 -4.90
CA TYR A 61 -0.07 -11.76 -3.59
C TYR A 61 -1.23 -12.61 -3.04
N GLY A 62 -2.47 -12.15 -3.20
CA GLY A 62 -3.66 -12.91 -2.81
C GLY A 62 -3.74 -14.28 -3.49
N MET A 63 -3.37 -14.35 -4.77
CA MET A 63 -3.40 -15.57 -5.59
C MET A 63 -2.22 -16.51 -5.35
N THR A 64 -1.01 -15.97 -5.19
CA THR A 64 0.23 -16.78 -5.22
C THR A 64 0.98 -16.83 -3.90
N LYS A 65 0.68 -15.93 -2.95
CA LYS A 65 1.40 -15.76 -1.66
C LYS A 65 2.89 -15.40 -1.78
N THR A 66 3.41 -15.25 -3.00
CA THR A 66 4.82 -14.95 -3.27
C THR A 66 5.00 -13.59 -3.95
N GLY A 67 3.92 -13.00 -4.48
CA GLY A 67 4.00 -11.74 -5.24
C GLY A 67 4.45 -11.91 -6.69
N LEU A 68 4.57 -13.16 -7.17
CA LEU A 68 4.90 -13.48 -8.55
C LEU A 68 3.78 -14.34 -9.15
N LEU A 69 3.27 -13.94 -10.32
CA LEU A 69 2.23 -14.67 -11.06
C LEU A 69 2.82 -15.58 -12.17
N GLY A 70 4.06 -15.33 -12.60
CA GLY A 70 4.70 -16.03 -13.72
C GLY A 70 4.15 -15.64 -15.12
N ARG A 71 3.16 -14.76 -15.17
CA ARG A 71 2.57 -14.16 -16.37
C ARG A 71 1.98 -12.77 -16.03
N PRO A 72 1.64 -11.93 -17.03
CA PRO A 72 0.87 -10.72 -16.79
C PRO A 72 -0.50 -11.00 -16.16
N LEU A 73 -0.95 -10.09 -15.31
CA LEU A 73 -2.30 -10.09 -14.75
C LEU A 73 -3.30 -9.77 -15.86
N ASN A 74 -4.43 -10.47 -15.89
CA ASN A 74 -5.49 -10.24 -16.88
C ASN A 74 -6.84 -9.97 -16.21
N ARG A 75 -7.83 -9.54 -17.00
CA ARG A 75 -9.15 -9.15 -16.48
C ARG A 75 -9.91 -10.29 -15.79
N GLN A 76 -9.65 -11.56 -16.13
CA GLN A 76 -10.29 -12.71 -15.50
C GLN A 76 -9.78 -12.90 -14.07
N ASP A 77 -8.51 -12.56 -13.80
CA ASP A 77 -7.92 -12.62 -12.47
C ASP A 77 -8.57 -11.63 -11.49
N LEU A 78 -9.20 -10.56 -12.00
CA LEU A 78 -9.80 -9.48 -11.23
C LEU A 78 -11.29 -9.69 -10.87
N LYS A 79 -11.94 -10.73 -11.40
CA LYS A 79 -13.41 -10.92 -11.32
C LYS A 79 -13.89 -11.85 -10.19
N LYS A 80 -13.08 -12.05 -9.15
CA LYS A 80 -13.49 -12.86 -7.99
C LYS A 80 -14.33 -12.08 -7.00
#